data_AF-A0A6A7KCB2-F1
#
_entry.id   AF-A0A6A7KCB2-F1
#
_cell.length_a   1.000
_cell.length_b   1.000
_cell.length_c   1.000
_cell.angle_alpha   90.00
_cell.angle_beta   90.00
_cell.angle_gamma   90.00
#
_symmetry.space_group_name_H-M   'P 1'
#
loop_
_entity.id
_entity.type
_entity.pdbx_description
1 polymer ?
#
loop_
_entity_poly.entity_id
_entity_poly.type
_entity_poly.pdbx_seq_one_letter_code
_entity_poly.pdbx_strand_id
1 'polypeptide(L)'
;MEKNHILRQKVISIVLLYVIITSIFEFLAILNAYIVLPRENYVYSIIMYKGTVIVFRIVAIVLLVRYLKKTNEGKPITLAKNQMVRTITGALVAIQGGLDLSTYLPNAISSIQSYLYYAQHIGIEIKRQVTINNILTIVIILGQIIVGIYLMYFYNKRVDMNETD
;
A
#
# COMPACT_ATOMS: atom_id res chain seq x y z
N MET A 1 15.63 6.79 31.42
CA MET A 1 15.48 7.59 30.18
C MET A 1 15.71 6.77 28.90
N GLU A 2 16.66 5.82 28.90
CA GLU A 2 17.05 5.01 27.73
C GLU A 2 15.92 4.13 27.13
N LYS A 3 15.07 3.49 27.95
CA LYS A 3 13.91 2.71 27.48
C LYS A 3 12.92 3.51 26.61
N ASN A 4 12.72 4.79 26.93
CA ASN A 4 11.81 5.67 26.18
C ASN A 4 12.36 6.06 24.81
N HIS A 5 13.68 6.00 24.64
CA HIS A 5 14.34 6.28 23.36
C HIS A 5 14.19 5.10 22.40
N ILE A 6 14.46 3.89 22.88
CA ILE A 6 14.32 2.64 22.12
C ILE A 6 12.88 2.41 21.66
N LEU A 7 11.90 2.71 22.53
CA LEU A 7 10.48 2.57 22.18
C LEU A 7 10.08 3.55 21.07
N ARG A 8 10.48 4.83 21.18
CA ARG A 8 10.21 5.85 20.15
C ARG A 8 10.81 5.47 18.81
N GLN A 9 12.05 4.98 18.80
CA GLN A 9 12.72 4.51 17.60
C GLN A 9 11.94 3.38 16.92
N LYS A 10 11.47 2.38 17.68
CA LYS A 10 10.64 1.29 17.14
C LYS A 10 9.34 1.80 16.54
N VAL A 11 8.65 2.75 17.20
CA VAL A 11 7.41 3.34 16.69
C VAL A 11 7.65 4.09 15.38
N ILE A 12 8.68 4.94 15.31
CA ILE A 12 9.03 5.68 14.09
C ILE A 12 9.38 4.72 12.94
N SER A 13 10.08 3.63 13.26
CA SER A 13 10.44 2.59 12.30
C SER A 13 9.22 1.88 11.72
N ILE A 14 8.23 1.56 12.57
CA ILE A 14 6.95 0.97 12.16
C ILE A 14 6.22 1.92 11.23
N VAL A 15 6.08 3.19 11.64
CA VAL A 15 5.37 4.21 10.84
C VAL A 15 6.05 4.39 9.50
N LEU A 16 7.38 4.51 9.46
CA LEU A 16 8.10 4.70 8.21
C LEU A 16 7.92 3.50 7.26
N LEU A 17 8.11 2.28 7.76
CA LEU A 17 7.99 1.08 6.93
C LEU A 17 6.55 0.91 6.41
N TYR A 18 5.56 1.16 7.28
CA TYR A 18 4.14 1.18 6.90
C TYR A 18 3.86 2.19 5.78
N VAL A 19 4.31 3.44 5.94
CA VAL A 19 4.10 4.50 4.95
C VAL A 19 4.80 4.16 3.63
N ILE A 20 6.01 3.61 3.65
CA ILE A 20 6.72 3.20 2.44
C ILE A 20 5.93 2.14 1.67
N ILE A 21 5.51 1.06 2.34
CA ILE A 21 4.82 -0.05 1.67
C ILE A 21 3.48 0.41 1.11
N THR A 22 2.66 1.10 1.93
CA THR A 22 1.35 1.60 1.49
C THR A 22 1.46 2.62 0.36
N SER A 23 2.52 3.44 0.34
CA SER A 23 2.78 4.37 -0.77
C SER A 23 3.10 3.66 -2.08
N ILE A 24 3.83 2.54 -2.04
CA ILE A 24 4.15 1.74 -3.24
C ILE A 24 2.86 1.17 -3.85
N PHE A 25 2.00 0.56 -3.05
CA PHE A 25 0.75 -0.03 -3.54
C PHE A 25 -0.25 1.02 -4.03
N GLU A 26 -0.34 2.16 -3.35
CA GLU A 26 -1.17 3.27 -3.81
C GLU A 26 -0.66 3.86 -5.14
N PHE A 27 0.66 3.99 -5.30
CA PHE A 27 1.26 4.42 -6.56
C PHE A 27 0.91 3.46 -7.70
N LEU A 28 0.99 2.15 -7.47
CA LEU A 28 0.56 1.14 -8.45
C LEU A 28 -0.93 1.28 -8.80
N ALA A 29 -1.80 1.53 -7.82
CA ALA A 29 -3.22 1.73 -8.05
C ALA A 29 -3.52 2.98 -8.89
N ILE A 30 -2.76 4.06 -8.69
CA ILE A 30 -2.87 5.29 -9.48
C ILE A 30 -2.36 5.08 -10.89
N LEU A 31 -1.23 4.38 -11.05
CA LEU A 31 -0.68 4.04 -12.35
C LEU A 31 -1.67 3.18 -13.15
N ASN A 32 -2.30 2.20 -12.50
CA ASN A 32 -3.37 1.40 -13.10
C ASN A 32 -4.52 2.27 -13.60
N ALA A 33 -5.04 3.15 -12.74
CA ALA A 33 -6.12 4.07 -13.10
C ALA A 33 -5.73 5.00 -14.26
N TYR A 34 -4.48 5.48 -14.29
CA TYR A 34 -3.98 6.37 -15.36
C TYR A 34 -3.85 5.68 -16.72
N ILE A 35 -3.40 4.42 -16.73
CA ILE A 35 -3.15 3.67 -17.97
C ILE A 35 -4.46 3.12 -18.55
N VAL A 36 -5.38 2.66 -17.70
CA VAL A 36 -6.51 1.83 -18.13
C VAL A 36 -7.80 2.64 -18.32
N LEU A 37 -8.02 3.72 -17.56
CA LEU A 37 -9.25 4.50 -17.66
C LEU A 37 -9.18 5.49 -18.84
N PRO A 38 -10.33 5.75 -19.51
CA PRO A 38 -10.39 6.72 -20.60
C PRO A 38 -10.03 8.12 -20.10
N ARG A 39 -9.25 8.88 -20.89
CA ARG A 39 -8.75 10.23 -20.59
C ARG A 39 -9.84 11.32 -20.61
N GLU A 40 -10.98 11.07 -19.98
CA GLU A 40 -11.98 12.09 -19.72
C GLU A 40 -11.76 12.74 -18.34
N ASN A 41 -12.52 13.80 -18.03
CA ASN A 41 -12.39 14.64 -16.82
C ASN A 41 -12.29 13.86 -15.49
N TYR A 42 -12.76 12.61 -15.44
CA TYR A 42 -12.61 11.70 -14.29
C TYR A 42 -11.15 11.38 -13.95
N VAL A 43 -10.28 11.18 -14.95
CA VAL A 43 -8.86 10.87 -14.74
C VAL A 43 -8.14 12.06 -14.09
N TYR A 44 -8.45 13.29 -14.50
CA TYR A 44 -7.90 14.50 -13.87
C TYR A 44 -8.30 14.63 -12.40
N SER A 45 -9.55 14.34 -12.04
CA SER A 45 -10.00 14.42 -10.64
C SER A 45 -9.33 13.37 -9.75
N ILE A 46 -9.18 12.15 -10.25
CA ILE A 46 -8.52 11.05 -9.54
C ILE A 46 -7.02 11.34 -9.37
N ILE A 47 -6.35 11.85 -10.41
CA ILE A 47 -4.94 12.23 -10.35
C ILE A 47 -4.73 13.42 -9.42
N MET A 48 -5.58 14.45 -9.45
CA MET A 48 -5.48 15.60 -8.56
C MET A 48 -5.61 15.16 -7.10
N TYR A 49 -6.67 14.42 -6.77
CA TYR A 49 -6.93 14.01 -5.39
C TYR A 49 -5.86 13.03 -4.88
N LYS A 50 -5.59 11.95 -5.64
CA LYS A 50 -4.61 10.94 -5.23
C LYS A 50 -3.16 11.41 -5.38
N GLY A 51 -2.88 12.30 -6.33
CA GLY A 51 -1.56 12.91 -6.52
C GLY A 51 -1.16 13.81 -5.35
N THR A 52 -2.11 14.58 -4.80
CA THR A 52 -1.87 15.40 -3.60
C THR A 52 -1.53 14.54 -2.38
N VAL A 53 -2.22 13.39 -2.24
CA VAL A 53 -1.92 12.41 -1.19
C VAL A 53 -0.53 11.80 -1.34
N ILE A 54 -0.09 11.48 -2.57
CA ILE A 54 1.29 11.02 -2.83
C ILE A 54 2.32 12.08 -2.40
N VAL A 55 2.13 13.34 -2.77
CA VAL A 55 3.08 14.42 -2.44
C VAL A 55 3.22 14.53 -0.92
N PHE A 56 2.10 14.49 -0.18
CA PHE A 56 2.12 14.53 1.28
C PHE A 56 2.86 13.31 1.88
N ARG A 57 2.65 12.11 1.32
CA ARG A 57 3.35 10.89 1.75
C ARG A 57 4.85 10.93 1.46
N ILE A 58 5.26 11.43 0.29
CA ILE A 58 6.70 11.61 -0.03
C ILE A 58 7.34 12.59 0.95
N VAL A 59 6.68 13.71 1.24
CA VAL A 59 7.16 14.68 2.24
C VAL A 59 7.27 14.02 3.61
N ALA A 60 6.27 13.25 4.04
CA ALA A 60 6.29 12.51 5.29
C ALA A 60 7.47 11.50 5.35
N ILE A 61 7.70 10.73 4.28
CA ILE A 61 8.84 9.81 4.18
C ILE A 61 10.17 10.57 4.29
N VAL A 62 10.33 11.67 3.57
CA VAL A 62 11.56 12.49 3.60
C VAL A 62 11.81 13.05 4.99
N LEU A 63 10.78 13.56 5.67
CA LEU A 63 10.87 14.08 7.03
C LEU A 63 11.23 12.97 8.03
N LEU A 64 10.58 11.81 7.95
CA LEU A 64 10.86 10.66 8.82
C LEU A 64 12.28 10.11 8.61
N VAL A 65 12.75 10.03 7.36
CA VAL A 65 14.13 9.62 7.04
C VAL A 65 15.14 10.65 7.55
N ARG A 66 14.88 11.95 7.38
CA ARG A 66 15.75 13.01 7.93
C ARG A 66 15.81 12.96 9.45
N TYR A 67 14.68 12.71 10.11
CA TYR A 67 14.61 12.56 11.56
C TYR A 67 15.50 11.40 12.04
N LEU A 68 15.35 10.21 11.45
CA LEU A 68 16.16 9.02 11.81
C LEU A 68 17.65 9.22 11.55
N LYS A 69 18.03 9.93 10.48
CA LYS A 69 19.42 10.30 10.22
C LYS A 69 19.96 11.27 11.28
N LYS A 70 19.16 12.24 11.71
CA LYS A 70 19.55 13.25 12.70
C LYS A 70 19.70 12.66 14.11
N THR A 71 18.89 11.68 14.47
CA THR A 71 18.95 11.03 15.79
C THR A 71 20.07 9.96 15.89
N ASN A 72 20.84 9.72 14.83
CA ASN A 72 21.87 8.66 14.76
C ASN A 72 21.29 7.25 15.04
N GLU A 73 19.97 7.09 14.91
CA GLU A 73 19.17 5.92 15.29
C GLU A 73 19.15 4.83 14.20
N GLY A 74 20.22 4.70 13.41
CA GLY A 74 20.40 3.63 12.44
C GLY A 74 19.85 3.91 11.04
N LYS A 75 20.33 3.13 10.05
CA LYS A 75 20.01 3.29 8.63
C LYS A 75 18.59 2.76 8.35
N PRO A 76 17.83 3.37 7.42
CA PRO A 76 16.48 2.90 7.07
C PRO A 76 16.43 1.42 6.59
N ILE A 77 17.56 0.89 6.11
CA ILE A 77 17.70 -0.51 5.66
C ILE A 77 17.77 -1.50 6.85
N THR A 78 18.19 -1.07 8.04
CA THR A 78 18.20 -1.93 9.23
C THR A 78 16.83 -2.07 9.91
N LEU A 79 15.82 -1.29 9.47
CA LEU A 79 14.49 -1.26 10.08
C LEU A 79 13.71 -2.57 9.88
N ALA A 80 13.86 -3.21 8.72
CA ALA A 80 13.23 -4.50 8.43
C ALA A 80 13.86 -5.70 9.15
N LYS A 81 15.02 -5.50 9.81
CA LYS A 81 15.68 -6.55 10.61
C LYS A 81 15.00 -6.78 11.95
N ASN A 82 14.38 -5.76 12.53
CA ASN A 82 13.71 -5.90 13.82
C ASN A 82 12.38 -6.65 13.66
N GLN A 83 12.28 -7.83 14.28
CA GLN A 83 11.09 -8.68 14.20
C GLN A 83 9.81 -7.96 14.63
N MET A 84 9.84 -7.23 15.76
CA MET A 84 8.66 -6.51 16.27
C MET A 84 8.20 -5.43 15.28
N VAL A 85 9.14 -4.65 14.73
CA VAL A 85 8.82 -3.62 13.72
C VAL A 85 8.17 -4.27 12.51
N ARG A 86 8.73 -5.37 12.03
CA ARG A 86 8.25 -6.08 10.85
C ARG A 86 6.88 -6.70 11.06
N THR A 87 6.66 -7.41 12.16
CA THR A 87 5.37 -8.06 12.47
C THR A 87 4.26 -7.05 12.65
N ILE A 88 4.50 -5.96 13.39
CA ILE A 88 3.49 -4.91 13.58
C ILE A 88 3.21 -4.20 12.25
N THR A 89 4.25 -3.85 11.49
CA THR A 89 4.06 -3.22 10.17
C THR A 89 3.29 -4.14 9.22
N GLY A 90 3.66 -5.42 9.16
CA GLY A 90 2.98 -6.41 8.32
C GLY A 90 1.51 -6.56 8.67
N ALA A 91 1.18 -6.60 9.96
CA ALA A 91 -0.20 -6.64 10.43
C ALA A 91 -0.98 -5.38 10.01
N LEU A 92 -0.40 -4.19 10.19
CA LEU A 92 -1.02 -2.93 9.77
C LEU A 92 -1.26 -2.89 8.26
N VAL A 93 -0.28 -3.30 7.45
CA VAL A 93 -0.41 -3.36 5.98
C VAL A 93 -1.50 -4.34 5.56
N ALA A 94 -1.56 -5.53 6.17
CA ALA A 94 -2.56 -6.54 5.86
C ALA A 94 -3.98 -6.09 6.26
N ILE A 95 -4.14 -5.49 7.45
CA ILE A 95 -5.42 -4.93 7.90
C ILE A 95 -5.87 -3.82 6.95
N GLN A 96 -4.98 -2.89 6.60
CA GLN A 96 -5.31 -1.82 5.65
C GLN A 96 -5.74 -2.39 4.30
N GLY A 97 -5.00 -3.36 3.76
CA GLY A 97 -5.37 -4.03 2.51
C GLY A 97 -6.73 -4.74 2.61
N GLY A 98 -7.05 -5.35 3.75
CA GLY A 98 -8.36 -5.95 4.00
C GLY A 98 -9.50 -4.92 4.03
N LEU A 99 -9.26 -3.75 4.63
CA LEU A 99 -10.22 -2.62 4.62
C LEU A 99 -10.39 -2.03 3.21
N ASP A 100 -9.30 -1.87 2.47
CA ASP A 100 -9.34 -1.43 1.08
C ASP A 100 -10.13 -2.43 0.22
N LEU A 101 -9.92 -3.73 0.44
CA LEU A 101 -10.64 -4.78 -0.27
C LEU A 101 -12.14 -4.77 0.07
N SER A 102 -12.49 -4.66 1.35
CA SER A 102 -13.89 -4.66 1.81
C SER A 102 -14.67 -3.44 1.34
N THR A 103 -14.00 -2.30 1.16
CA THR A 103 -14.60 -1.08 0.61
C THR A 103 -14.62 -1.08 -0.92
N TYR A 104 -13.61 -1.66 -1.58
CA TYR A 104 -13.53 -1.67 -3.03
C TYR A 104 -14.47 -2.69 -3.69
N LEU A 105 -14.58 -3.91 -3.13
CA LEU A 105 -15.38 -4.99 -3.72
C LEU A 105 -16.85 -4.61 -3.97
N PRO A 106 -17.59 -4.06 -2.99
CA PRO A 106 -18.98 -3.65 -3.21
C PRO A 106 -19.11 -2.60 -4.33
N ASN A 107 -18.18 -1.66 -4.40
CA ASN A 107 -18.14 -0.64 -5.44
C ASN A 107 -17.85 -1.24 -6.82
N ALA A 108 -16.89 -2.18 -6.90
CA ALA A 108 -16.55 -2.88 -8.13
C ALA A 108 -17.72 -3.72 -8.64
N ILE A 109 -18.42 -4.44 -7.75
CA ILE A 109 -19.61 -5.24 -8.09
C ILE A 109 -20.73 -4.34 -8.60
N SER A 110 -21.05 -3.26 -7.87
CA SER A 110 -22.10 -2.30 -8.25
C SER A 110 -21.80 -1.64 -9.59
N SER A 111 -20.53 -1.30 -9.83
CA SER A 111 -20.04 -0.75 -11.07
C SER A 111 -20.24 -1.72 -12.24
N ILE A 112 -19.81 -2.98 -12.09
CA ILE A 112 -20.00 -4.04 -13.11
C ILE A 112 -21.49 -4.27 -13.39
N GLN A 113 -22.33 -4.36 -12.36
CA GLN A 113 -23.79 -4.50 -12.53
C GLN A 113 -24.39 -3.34 -13.32
N SER A 114 -23.97 -2.11 -13.01
CA SER A 114 -24.40 -0.91 -13.75
C SER A 114 -23.97 -0.99 -15.22
N TYR A 115 -22.74 -1.41 -15.53
CA TYR A 115 -22.28 -1.58 -16.92
C TYR A 115 -23.01 -2.68 -17.67
N LEU A 116 -23.42 -3.76 -16.99
CA LEU A 116 -24.24 -4.82 -17.57
C LEU A 116 -25.66 -4.34 -17.85
N TYR A 117 -26.23 -3.51 -16.96
CA TYR A 117 -27.57 -2.94 -17.12
C TYR A 117 -27.64 -1.90 -18.25
N TYR A 118 -26.67 -0.99 -18.30
CA TYR A 118 -26.56 0.04 -19.35
C TYR A 118 -25.80 -0.47 -20.59
N ALA A 119 -25.56 -1.78 -20.70
CA ALA A 119 -24.72 -2.39 -21.71
C ALA A 119 -25.16 -2.09 -23.14
N GLN A 120 -26.43 -1.80 -23.38
CA GLN A 120 -26.93 -1.48 -24.72
C GLN A 120 -26.49 -0.09 -25.21
N HIS A 121 -26.06 0.81 -24.32
CA HIS A 121 -25.75 2.21 -24.63
C HIS A 121 -24.27 2.58 -24.43
N ILE A 122 -23.47 1.67 -23.83
CA ILE A 122 -22.06 1.92 -23.52
C ILE A 122 -21.18 1.06 -24.45
N GLY A 123 -20.21 1.69 -25.11
CA GLY A 123 -19.27 1.05 -26.02
C GLY A 123 -18.49 -0.11 -25.38
N ILE A 124 -18.24 -1.16 -26.17
CA ILE A 124 -17.56 -2.40 -25.74
C ILE A 124 -16.16 -2.10 -25.14
N GLU A 125 -15.46 -1.11 -25.68
CA GLU A 125 -14.13 -0.72 -25.20
C GLU A 125 -14.14 -0.18 -23.77
N ILE A 126 -15.13 0.65 -23.43
CA ILE A 126 -15.28 1.24 -22.08
C ILE A 126 -15.54 0.13 -21.06
N LYS A 127 -16.40 -0.84 -21.39
CA LYS A 127 -16.67 -2.00 -20.52
C LYS A 127 -15.42 -2.81 -20.26
N ARG A 128 -14.63 -3.06 -21.31
CA ARG A 128 -13.37 -3.81 -21.22
C ARG A 128 -12.37 -3.06 -20.33
N GLN A 129 -12.20 -1.76 -20.52
CA GLN A 129 -11.31 -0.93 -19.71
C GLN A 129 -11.70 -0.93 -18.24
N VAL A 130 -12.97 -0.70 -17.91
CA VAL A 130 -13.43 -0.68 -16.51
C VAL A 130 -13.28 -2.04 -15.85
N THR A 131 -13.62 -3.12 -16.57
CA THR A 131 -13.44 -4.49 -16.06
C THR A 131 -11.96 -4.78 -15.77
N ILE A 132 -11.06 -4.44 -16.70
CA ILE A 132 -9.61 -4.61 -16.51
C ILE A 132 -9.12 -3.78 -15.32
N ASN A 133 -9.55 -2.52 -15.20
CA ASN A 133 -9.16 -1.64 -14.09
C ASN A 133 -9.58 -2.23 -12.74
N ASN A 134 -10.81 -2.77 -12.65
CA ASN A 134 -11.31 -3.41 -11.44
C ASN A 134 -10.50 -4.65 -11.06
N ILE A 135 -10.23 -5.53 -12.03
CA ILE A 135 -9.42 -6.74 -11.80
C ILE A 135 -8.01 -6.36 -11.32
N LEU A 136 -7.35 -5.44 -12.02
CA LEU A 136 -5.99 -5.01 -11.66
C LEU A 136 -5.96 -4.34 -10.27
N THR A 137 -6.96 -3.53 -9.94
CA THR A 137 -7.05 -2.91 -8.61
C THR A 137 -7.20 -3.97 -7.51
N ILE A 138 -8.04 -4.99 -7.72
CA ILE A 138 -8.17 -6.12 -6.78
C ILE A 138 -6.84 -6.86 -6.63
N VAL A 139 -6.13 -7.13 -7.73
CA VAL A 139 -4.82 -7.78 -7.71
C VAL A 139 -3.80 -6.96 -6.91
N ILE A 140 -3.78 -5.63 -7.07
CA ILE A 140 -2.90 -4.73 -6.33
C ILE A 140 -3.20 -4.80 -4.82
N ILE A 141 -4.49 -4.75 -4.43
CA ILE A 141 -4.91 -4.84 -3.03
C ILE A 141 -4.54 -6.21 -2.43
N LEU A 142 -4.77 -7.31 -3.17
CA LEU A 142 -4.36 -8.65 -2.74
C LEU A 142 -2.84 -8.74 -2.58
N GLY A 143 -2.07 -8.14 -3.49
CA GLY A 143 -0.62 -8.02 -3.38
C GLY A 143 -0.20 -7.31 -2.09
N GLN A 144 -0.89 -6.24 -1.71
CA GLN A 144 -0.63 -5.52 -0.46
C GLN A 144 -0.85 -6.42 0.76
N ILE A 145 -1.96 -7.15 0.79
CA ILE A 145 -2.28 -8.11 1.86
C ILE A 145 -1.19 -9.19 1.94
N ILE A 146 -0.82 -9.78 0.80
CA ILE A 146 0.23 -10.82 0.73
C ILE A 146 1.56 -10.29 1.25
N VAL A 147 1.98 -9.07 0.88
CA VAL A 147 3.20 -8.45 1.40
C VAL A 147 3.12 -8.23 2.91
N GLY A 148 1.97 -7.78 3.42
CA GLY A 148 1.73 -7.65 4.86
C GLY A 148 1.90 -8.98 5.60
N ILE A 149 1.26 -10.05 5.12
CA ILE A 149 1.38 -11.40 5.67
C ILE A 149 2.82 -11.92 5.56
N TYR A 150 3.47 -11.72 4.41
CA TYR A 150 4.86 -12.14 4.19
C TYR A 150 5.81 -11.51 5.22
N LEU A 151 5.65 -10.21 5.50
CA LEU A 151 6.42 -9.52 6.53
C LEU A 151 6.19 -10.13 7.92
N MET A 152 4.96 -10.52 8.24
CA MET A 152 4.65 -11.16 9.53
C MET A 152 5.34 -12.53 9.68
N TYR A 153 5.30 -13.38 8.65
CA TYR A 153 5.62 -14.81 8.79
C TYR A 153 6.97 -15.25 8.20
N PHE A 154 7.39 -14.73 7.06
CA PHE A 154 8.42 -15.41 6.24
C PHE A 154 9.87 -15.11 6.63
N TYR A 155 10.13 -14.03 7.36
CA TYR A 155 11.50 -13.71 7.79
C TYR A 155 11.82 -14.29 9.17
N ASN A 156 10.83 -14.75 9.95
CA ASN A 156 11.10 -15.52 11.17
C ASN A 156 11.80 -16.85 10.84
N LYS A 157 11.30 -17.55 9.81
CA LYS A 157 11.83 -18.86 9.40
C LYS A 157 13.30 -18.83 8.97
N ARG A 158 13.81 -17.71 8.43
CA ARG A 158 15.22 -17.59 8.02
C ARG A 158 16.19 -17.29 9.16
N VAL A 159 15.73 -16.74 10.28
CA VAL A 159 16.59 -16.48 11.44
C VAL A 159 16.74 -17.78 12.24
N ASP A 160 15.65 -18.53 12.44
CA ASP A 160 15.69 -19.81 13.16
C ASP A 160 16.51 -20.88 12.44
N MET A 161 16.62 -20.84 11.10
CA MET A 161 17.47 -21.77 10.33
C MET A 161 18.97 -21.43 10.36
N ASN A 162 19.34 -20.21 10.78
CA ASN A 162 20.74 -19.78 10.83
C ASN A 162 21.36 -19.88 12.23
N GLU A 163 20.58 -20.24 13.26
CA GLU A 163 21.07 -20.51 14.63
C GLU A 163 21.32 -22.00 14.89
N THR A 164 21.08 -22.87 13.90
CA THR A 164 21.26 -24.33 14.00
C THR A 164 22.43 -24.89 13.18
N ASP A 165 23.27 -24.03 12.58
CA ASP A 165 24.48 -24.41 11.86
C ASP A 165 25.76 -24.00 12.61
#